data_AF-A0A6B1GNG7-F1
#
_entry.id   AF-A0A6B1GNG7-F1
#
_cell.length_a   1.000
_cell.length_b   1.000
_cell.length_c   1.000
_cell.angle_alpha   90.00
_cell.angle_beta   90.00
_cell.angle_gamma   90.00
#
_symmetry.space_group_name_H-M   'P 1'
#
loop_
_entity.id
_entity.type
_entity.pdbx_description
1 polymer ?
#
loop_
_entity_poly.entity_id
_entity_poly.type
_entity_poly.pdbx_seq_one_letter_code
_entity_poly.pdbx_strand_id
1 'polypeptide(L)'
;MNAILIFWKYVGPLRGMLYLLILILSFTAIFSMGGTQKSGLMMYPTLIAPATVPMIFFVLPLDMTMCAIMMSGRDAPVRKRYQHMILLDALAFLILLGAWFPFYYRLITG
;
A
#
# COMPACT_ATOMS: atom_id res chain seq x y z
N MET A 1 23.24 5.56 -4.57
CA MET A 1 22.61 4.69 -5.58
C MET A 1 22.49 3.21 -5.19
N ASN A 2 23.24 2.70 -4.18
CA ASN A 2 23.23 1.27 -3.83
C ASN A 2 22.08 0.82 -2.89
N ALA A 3 21.50 1.73 -2.11
CA ALA A 3 20.47 1.38 -1.12
C ALA A 3 19.16 0.85 -1.76
N ILE A 4 18.76 1.43 -2.89
CA ILE A 4 17.56 1.01 -3.63
C ILE A 4 17.73 -0.40 -4.19
N LEU A 5 18.88 -0.72 -4.80
CA LEU A 5 19.12 -2.06 -5.36
C LEU A 5 19.18 -3.15 -4.27
N ILE A 6 19.75 -2.83 -3.10
CA ILE A 6 19.78 -3.74 -1.95
C ILE A 6 18.35 -3.96 -1.42
N PHE A 7 17.55 -2.89 -1.31
CA PHE A 7 16.15 -2.97 -0.89
C PHE A 7 15.33 -3.87 -1.83
N TRP A 8 15.46 -3.70 -3.15
CA TRP A 8 14.78 -4.54 -4.15
C TRP A 8 15.17 -6.02 -4.05
N LYS A 9 16.45 -6.32 -3.78
CA LYS A 9 16.92 -7.70 -3.59
C LYS A 9 16.48 -8.29 -2.25
N TYR A 10 16.22 -7.45 -1.24
CA TYR A 10 15.81 -7.87 0.10
C TYR A 10 14.29 -8.06 0.25
N VAL A 11 13.51 -7.20 -0.39
CA VAL A 11 12.04 -7.16 -0.32
C VAL A 11 11.39 -8.02 -1.42
N GLY A 12 12.09 -8.19 -2.54
CA GLY A 12 11.56 -8.85 -3.73
C GLY A 12 10.92 -7.81 -4.66
N PRO A 13 11.10 -7.96 -5.99
CA PRO A 13 10.64 -6.97 -6.97
C PRO A 13 9.13 -6.75 -6.93
N LEU A 14 8.35 -7.80 -6.63
CA LEU A 14 6.89 -7.74 -6.57
C LEU A 14 6.39 -6.83 -5.43
N ARG A 15 6.99 -6.94 -4.24
CA ARG A 15 6.64 -6.09 -3.09
C ARG A 15 7.13 -4.66 -3.26
N GLY A 16 8.29 -4.48 -3.90
CA GLY A 16 8.77 -3.16 -4.29
C GLY A 16 7.78 -2.43 -5.21
N MET A 17 7.23 -3.13 -6.20
CA MET A 17 6.18 -2.59 -7.08
C MET A 17 4.89 -2.27 -6.30
N LEU A 18 4.49 -3.13 -5.35
CA LEU A 18 3.32 -2.90 -4.50
C LEU A 18 3.48 -1.61 -3.67
N TYR A 19 4.62 -1.41 -3.02
CA TYR A 19 4.88 -0.20 -2.24
C TYR A 19 4.94 1.06 -3.11
N LEU A 20 5.53 0.96 -4.30
CA LEU A 20 5.56 2.08 -5.26
C LEU A 20 4.13 2.46 -5.67
N LEU A 21 3.29 1.47 -5.95
CA LEU A 21 1.89 1.68 -6.30
C LEU A 21 1.09 2.28 -5.13
N ILE A 22 1.32 1.82 -3.89
CA ILE A 22 0.73 2.41 -2.67
C ILE A 22 1.15 3.88 -2.51
N LEU A 23 2.42 4.20 -2.78
CA LEU A 23 2.92 5.58 -2.76
C LEU A 23 2.22 6.46 -3.80
N ILE A 24 2.09 5.96 -5.04
CA ILE A 24 1.37 6.67 -6.11
C ILE A 24 -0.08 6.90 -5.69
N LEU A 25 -0.78 5.87 -5.21
CA LEU A 25 -2.18 5.99 -4.76
C LEU A 25 -2.34 6.91 -3.55
N SER A 26 -1.38 6.92 -2.63
CA SER A 26 -1.42 7.82 -1.47
C SER A 26 -1.20 9.28 -1.91
N PHE A 27 -0.36 9.50 -2.93
CA PHE A 27 -0.14 10.83 -3.49
C PHE A 27 -1.36 11.35 -4.27
N THR A 28 -2.07 10.47 -4.98
CA THR A 28 -3.31 10.85 -5.69
C THR A 28 -4.45 11.18 -4.73
N ALA A 29 -4.43 10.70 -3.48
CA ALA A 29 -5.41 11.07 -2.46
C ALA A 29 -5.42 12.58 -2.15
N ILE A 30 -4.26 13.23 -2.18
CA ILE A 30 -4.15 14.69 -1.97
C ILE A 30 -4.90 15.44 -3.08
N PHE A 31 -4.83 14.93 -4.31
CA PHE A 31 -5.49 15.53 -5.47
C PHE A 31 -6.99 15.21 -5.58
N SER A 32 -7.51 14.19 -4.88
CA SER A 32 -8.92 13.80 -4.96
C SER A 32 -9.88 14.74 -4.20
N MET A 33 -9.36 15.63 -3.36
CA MET A 33 -10.15 16.60 -2.57
C MET A 33 -10.65 17.82 -3.37
N GLY A 34 -10.27 17.98 -4.64
CA GLY A 34 -10.53 19.18 -5.47
C GLY A 34 -11.89 19.29 -6.16
N GLY A 35 -12.86 18.41 -5.87
CA GLY A 35 -14.18 18.41 -6.51
C GLY A 35 -14.30 17.38 -7.64
N THR A 36 -15.47 16.74 -7.73
CA THR A 36 -15.77 15.67 -8.70
C THR A 36 -15.87 16.22 -10.13
N GLN A 37 -14.74 16.28 -10.83
CA GLN A 37 -14.71 16.60 -12.25
C GLN A 37 -14.97 15.33 -13.06
N LYS A 38 -16.13 15.27 -13.72
CA LYS A 38 -16.64 14.09 -14.46
C LYS A 38 -16.01 13.90 -15.86
N SER A 39 -14.96 14.66 -16.21
CA SER A 39 -14.35 14.62 -17.54
C SER A 39 -12.84 14.91 -17.49
N GLY A 40 -12.05 14.18 -18.28
CA GLY A 40 -10.60 14.35 -18.44
C GLY A 40 -9.73 13.45 -17.56
N LEU A 41 -8.40 13.62 -17.64
CA LEU A 41 -7.38 12.90 -16.86
C LEU A 41 -7.57 12.99 -15.32
N MET A 42 -8.44 13.90 -14.86
CA MET A 42 -8.83 14.04 -13.45
C MET A 42 -9.86 13.00 -12.95
N MET A 43 -10.40 12.13 -13.83
CA MET A 43 -11.23 10.98 -13.41
C MET A 43 -10.43 9.94 -12.60
N TYR A 44 -9.14 9.79 -12.90
CA TYR A 44 -8.29 8.79 -12.26
C TYR A 44 -8.20 8.96 -10.73
N PRO A 45 -7.89 10.14 -10.17
CA PRO A 45 -7.83 10.35 -8.72
C PRO A 45 -9.21 10.34 -8.02
N THR A 46 -10.32 10.58 -8.75
CA THR A 46 -11.66 10.73 -8.14
C THR A 46 -12.51 9.46 -8.19
N LEU A 47 -12.31 8.56 -9.16
CA LEU A 47 -13.12 7.34 -9.31
C LEU A 47 -12.27 6.06 -9.24
N ILE A 48 -11.18 6.01 -10.02
CA ILE A 48 -10.41 4.76 -10.20
C ILE A 48 -9.53 4.49 -8.97
N ALA A 49 -8.80 5.50 -8.51
CA ALA A 49 -7.94 5.39 -7.33
C ALA A 49 -8.71 4.96 -6.06
N PRO A 50 -9.83 5.61 -5.66
CA PRO A 50 -10.61 5.18 -4.49
C PRO A 50 -11.30 3.83 -4.67
N ALA A 51 -11.57 3.38 -5.90
CA ALA A 51 -12.09 2.02 -6.15
C ALA A 51 -10.99 0.94 -6.06
N THR A 52 -9.73 1.31 -6.26
CA THR A 52 -8.59 0.39 -6.23
C THR A 52 -8.02 0.22 -4.83
N VAL A 53 -8.11 1.25 -3.98
CA VAL A 53 -7.64 1.24 -2.59
C VAL A 53 -8.20 0.08 -1.75
N PRO A 54 -9.50 -0.30 -1.82
CA PRO A 54 -10.03 -1.44 -1.10
C PRO A 54 -9.43 -2.76 -1.57
N MET A 55 -9.09 -2.89 -2.86
CA MET A 55 -8.40 -4.08 -3.37
C MET A 55 -7.05 -4.24 -2.68
N ILE A 56 -6.28 -3.14 -2.57
CA ILE A 56 -4.96 -3.16 -1.93
C ILE A 56 -5.06 -3.31 -0.41
N PHE A 57 -6.10 -2.75 0.19
CA PHE A 57 -6.43 -2.96 1.59
C PHE A 57 -6.57 -4.45 1.92
N PHE A 58 -7.06 -5.29 1.01
CA PHE A 58 -7.10 -6.75 1.21
C PHE A 58 -5.80 -7.46 0.83
N VAL A 59 -5.05 -6.95 -0.15
CA VAL A 59 -3.77 -7.55 -0.57
C VAL A 59 -2.68 -7.42 0.50
N LEU A 60 -2.60 -6.29 1.21
CA LEU A 60 -1.58 -6.06 2.24
C LEU A 60 -1.66 -7.05 3.43
N PRO A 61 -2.83 -7.27 4.07
CA PRO A 61 -3.00 -8.30 5.09
C PRO A 61 -2.74 -9.71 4.54
N LEU A 62 -3.15 -10.00 3.30
CA LEU A 62 -2.87 -11.28 2.67
C LEU A 62 -1.34 -11.49 2.56
N ASP A 63 -0.58 -10.48 2.14
CA ASP A 63 0.89 -10.56 2.06
C ASP A 63 1.55 -10.70 3.44
N MET A 64 0.99 -10.05 4.47
CA MET A 64 1.41 -10.26 5.87
C MET A 64 1.17 -11.69 6.33
N THR A 65 0.01 -12.29 6.00
CA THR A 65 -0.29 -13.68 6.38
C THR A 65 0.65 -14.65 5.68
N MET A 66 0.97 -14.41 4.41
CA MET A 66 1.99 -15.18 3.69
C MET A 66 3.36 -15.06 4.35
N CYS A 67 3.78 -13.86 4.76
CA CYS A 67 5.00 -13.68 5.56
C CYS A 67 4.96 -14.49 6.86
N ALA A 68 3.84 -14.42 7.59
CA ALA A 68 3.69 -15.08 8.87
C ALA A 68 3.75 -16.61 8.74
N ILE A 69 3.12 -17.17 7.69
CA ILE A 69 3.17 -18.60 7.37
C ILE A 69 4.60 -19.02 6.98
N MET A 70 5.27 -18.25 6.11
CA MET A 70 6.66 -18.55 5.73
C MET A 70 7.64 -18.42 6.91
N MET A 71 7.29 -17.62 7.92
CA MET A 71 8.08 -17.40 9.13
C MET A 71 8.00 -18.57 10.12
N SER A 72 6.87 -19.29 10.20
CA SER A 72 6.60 -20.24 11.28
C SER A 72 7.49 -21.49 11.29
N GLY A 73 8.26 -21.74 10.22
CA GLY A 73 9.16 -22.89 10.09
C GLY A 73 10.63 -22.54 9.80
N ARG A 74 11.07 -21.31 10.08
CA ARG A 74 12.42 -20.81 9.73
C ARG A 74 13.26 -20.43 10.94
N ASP A 75 14.58 -20.54 10.81
CA ASP A 75 15.56 -20.12 11.82
C ASP A 75 15.52 -18.62 12.14
N ALA A 76 16.00 -18.27 13.34
CA ALA A 76 15.99 -16.91 13.90
C ALA A 76 16.46 -15.76 12.96
N PRO A 77 17.56 -15.87 12.17
CA PRO A 77 17.98 -14.78 11.28
C PRO A 77 17.01 -14.55 10.11
N VAL A 78 16.40 -15.61 9.60
CA VAL A 78 15.39 -15.52 8.54
C VAL A 78 14.06 -15.02 9.12
N ARG A 79 13.74 -15.41 10.36
CA ARG A 79 12.55 -14.96 11.10
C ARG A 79 12.51 -13.43 11.26
N LYS A 80 13.62 -12.81 11.65
CA LYS A 80 13.72 -11.34 11.79
C LYS A 80 13.46 -10.62 10.48
N ARG A 81 13.90 -11.15 9.34
CA ARG A 81 13.64 -10.56 8.02
C ARG A 81 12.15 -10.52 7.70
N TYR A 82 11.42 -11.62 7.94
CA TYR A 82 9.97 -11.64 7.72
C TYR A 82 9.20 -10.74 8.68
N GLN A 83 9.64 -10.60 9.94
CA GLN A 83 9.05 -9.64 10.88
C GLN A 83 9.19 -8.19 10.39
N HIS A 84 10.35 -7.82 9.83
CA HIS A 84 10.53 -6.49 9.24
C HIS A 84 9.63 -6.28 8.01
N MET A 85 9.42 -7.31 7.20
CA MET A 85 8.49 -7.24 6.06
C MET A 85 7.06 -7.01 6.53
N ILE A 86 6.59 -7.77 7.53
CA ILE A 86 5.25 -7.59 8.12
C ILE A 86 5.10 -6.17 8.68
N LEU A 87 6.14 -5.64 9.35
CA LEU A 87 6.13 -4.28 9.87
C LEU A 87 6.03 -3.23 8.74
N LEU A 88 6.78 -3.42 7.65
CA LEU A 88 6.73 -2.54 6.47
C LEU A 88 5.36 -2.58 5.79
N ASP A 89 4.77 -3.77 5.63
CA ASP A 89 3.41 -3.92 5.10
C ASP A 89 2.40 -3.23 6.01
N ALA A 90 2.58 -3.33 7.34
CA ALA A 90 1.66 -2.73 8.31
C ALA A 90 1.74 -1.21 8.27
N LEU A 91 2.95 -0.68 8.13
CA LEU A 91 3.18 0.75 7.96
C LEU A 91 2.60 1.24 6.63
N ALA A 92 2.81 0.52 5.53
CA ALA A 92 2.22 0.86 4.23
C ALA A 92 0.69 0.82 4.26
N PHE A 93 0.11 -0.15 4.97
CA PHE A 93 -1.32 -0.26 5.20
C PHE A 93 -1.87 0.92 5.98
N LEU A 94 -1.22 1.31 7.07
CA LEU A 94 -1.62 2.49 7.86
C LEU A 94 -1.51 3.79 7.07
N ILE A 95 -0.48 3.94 6.22
CA ILE A 95 -0.33 5.10 5.33
C ILE A 95 -1.48 5.15 4.33
N LEU A 96 -1.77 4.03 3.65
CA LEU A 96 -2.84 3.96 2.66
C LEU A 96 -4.20 4.29 3.31
N LEU A 97 -4.47 3.69 4.47
CA LEU A 97 -5.68 3.91 5.23
C LEU A 97 -5.78 5.38 5.66
N GLY A 98 -4.73 5.94 6.26
CA GLY A 98 -4.71 7.34 6.69
C GLY A 98 -4.87 8.33 5.54
N ALA A 99 -4.23 8.08 4.39
CA ALA A 99 -4.33 8.94 3.21
C ALA A 99 -5.75 8.98 2.63
N TRP A 100 -6.44 7.84 2.60
CA TRP A 100 -7.78 7.72 2.00
C TRP A 100 -8.93 7.82 3.01
N PHE A 101 -8.66 7.72 4.32
CA PHE A 101 -9.64 7.90 5.38
C PHE A 101 -10.50 9.18 5.22
N PRO A 102 -9.93 10.40 4.99
CA PRO A 102 -10.75 11.59 4.84
C PRO A 102 -11.68 11.54 3.62
N PHE A 103 -11.26 10.87 2.54
CA PHE A 103 -12.09 10.69 1.35
C PHE A 103 -13.28 9.77 1.65
N TYR A 104 -13.04 8.60 2.24
CA TYR A 104 -14.11 7.66 2.59
C TYR A 104 -15.03 8.19 3.68
N TYR A 105 -14.48 8.89 4.68
CA TYR A 105 -15.28 9.53 5.71
C TYR A 105 -16.27 10.53 5.08
N ARG A 106 -15.78 11.42 4.20
CA ARG A 106 -16.64 12.36 3.45
C ARG A 106 -17.65 11.66 2.55
N LEU A 107 -17.31 10.52 1.97
CA LEU A 107 -18.23 9.75 1.12
C LEU A 107 -19.36 9.09 1.92
N ILE A 108 -19.09 8.63 3.15
CA ILE A 108 -20.06 7.95 4.01
C ILE A 108 -20.93 8.95 4.77
N THR A 109 -20.35 10.06 5.24
CA THR A 109 -21.07 11.12 5.95
C THR A 109 -21.67 12.17 5.01
N GLY A 110 -21.40 12.05 3.71
CA GLY A 110 -21.88 12.93 2.64
C GLY A 110 -23.25 12.55 2.14
#